data_AF-A0A4P9JBC1-F1
#
_entry.id   AF-A0A4P9JBC1-F1
#
_cell.length_a   1.000
_cell.length_b   1.000
_cell.length_c   1.000
_cell.angle_alpha   90.00
_cell.angle_beta   90.00
_cell.angle_gamma   90.00
#
_symmetry.space_group_name_H-M   'P 1'
#
loop_
_entity.id
_entity.type
_entity.pdbx_description
1 polymer ?
#
loop_
_entity_poly.entity_id
_entity_poly.type
_entity_poly.pdbx_seq_one_letter_code
_entity_poly.pdbx_strand_id
1 'polypeptide(L)'
;MNRSPWKGRRPGRRRPRRWSDLTPRQQAAVLTLGSVQLSLAATAWADLARRPAEQVNGPKGVWAVVIGLNFLGPILYFARGRRR
;
A
#
# COMPACT_ATOMS: atom_id res chain seq x y z
N MET A 1 30.58 20.16 -44.96
CA MET A 1 31.24 19.32 -43.94
C MET A 1 30.31 19.26 -42.70
N ASN A 2 29.68 18.12 -42.49
CA ASN A 2 28.67 17.81 -41.45
C ASN A 2 29.33 17.50 -40.11
N ARG A 3 28.85 18.04 -38.95
CA ARG A 3 28.79 17.36 -37.62
C ARG A 3 27.79 18.03 -36.65
N SER A 4 26.61 17.43 -36.48
CA SER A 4 25.70 17.72 -35.35
C SER A 4 26.12 16.93 -34.10
N PRO A 5 26.31 17.54 -32.90
CA PRO A 5 26.84 16.83 -31.73
C PRO A 5 25.79 16.24 -30.77
N TRP A 6 24.49 16.34 -31.04
CA TRP A 6 23.45 15.98 -30.05
C TRP A 6 22.96 14.54 -30.20
N LYS A 7 23.76 13.55 -29.75
CA LYS A 7 23.23 12.22 -29.38
C LYS A 7 22.63 12.30 -27.97
N GLY A 8 21.34 12.61 -27.88
CA GLY A 8 20.60 12.53 -26.63
C GLY A 8 20.67 11.11 -26.05
N ARG A 9 21.26 10.99 -24.85
CA ARG A 9 21.19 9.75 -24.07
C ARG A 9 19.74 9.51 -23.68
N ARG A 10 19.06 8.57 -24.35
CA ARG A 10 17.75 8.10 -23.90
C ARG A 10 17.93 7.51 -22.49
N PRO A 11 17.21 7.98 -21.46
CA PRO A 11 17.31 7.39 -20.14
C PRO A 11 16.92 5.91 -20.21
N GLY A 12 17.84 5.03 -19.82
CA GLY A 12 17.62 3.59 -19.80
C GLY A 12 16.42 3.25 -18.92
N ARG A 13 15.52 2.40 -19.44
CA ARG A 13 14.28 2.00 -18.76
C ARG A 13 14.64 1.28 -17.45
N ARG A 14 14.44 1.93 -16.29
CA ARG A 14 14.69 1.32 -14.96
C ARG A 14 13.73 0.15 -14.74
N ARG A 15 14.28 -1.06 -14.58
CA ARG A 15 13.52 -2.26 -14.23
C ARG A 15 12.90 -2.13 -12.83
N PRO A 16 11.74 -2.74 -12.56
CA PRO A 16 11.18 -2.75 -11.21
C PRO A 16 12.14 -3.48 -10.28
N ARG A 17 12.29 -3.00 -9.05
CA ARG A 17 12.88 -3.82 -7.99
C ARG A 17 11.97 -5.01 -7.72
N ARG A 18 12.58 -6.18 -7.63
CA ARG A 18 11.94 -7.44 -7.21
C ARG A 18 12.03 -7.55 -5.68
N TRP A 19 11.18 -8.39 -5.11
CA TRP A 19 11.22 -8.71 -3.68
C TRP A 19 12.60 -9.23 -3.24
N SER A 20 13.21 -10.07 -4.08
CA SER A 20 14.57 -10.60 -3.89
C SER A 20 15.66 -9.54 -3.84
N ASP A 21 15.40 -8.32 -4.33
CA ASP A 21 16.37 -7.21 -4.32
C ASP A 21 16.36 -6.45 -2.97
N LEU A 22 15.44 -6.79 -2.06
CA LEU A 22 15.34 -6.20 -0.72
C LEU A 22 16.28 -6.90 0.26
N THR A 23 16.90 -6.13 1.15
CA THR A 23 17.70 -6.71 2.24
C THR A 23 16.80 -7.51 3.19
N PRO A 24 17.32 -8.50 3.92
CA PRO A 24 16.53 -9.29 4.88
C PRO A 24 15.77 -8.43 5.89
N ARG A 25 16.38 -7.33 6.36
CA ARG A 25 15.73 -6.36 7.27
C ARG A 25 14.55 -5.64 6.61
N GLN A 26 14.66 -5.28 5.33
CA GLN A 26 13.57 -4.65 4.60
C GLN A 26 12.40 -5.62 4.37
N GLN A 27 12.69 -6.87 4.02
CA GLN A 27 11.66 -7.90 3.88
C GLN A 27 10.96 -8.16 5.21
N ALA A 28 11.73 -8.30 6.30
CA ALA A 28 11.19 -8.46 7.65
C ALA A 28 10.29 -7.27 8.03
N ALA A 29 10.74 -6.04 7.80
CA ALA A 29 9.95 -4.85 8.11
C ALA A 29 8.61 -4.82 7.33
N VAL A 30 8.62 -5.16 6.04
CA VAL A 30 7.38 -5.22 5.24
C VAL A 30 6.43 -6.30 5.77
N LEU A 31 6.95 -7.49 6.08
CA LEU A 31 6.13 -8.58 6.61
C LEU A 31 5.56 -8.25 7.99
N THR A 32 6.36 -7.69 8.89
CA THR A 32 5.94 -7.29 10.24
C THR A 32 4.87 -6.20 10.16
N LEU A 33 5.14 -5.10 9.46
CA LEU A 33 4.19 -3.99 9.36
C LEU A 33 2.90 -4.42 8.66
N GLY A 34 3.00 -5.19 7.57
CA GLY A 34 1.83 -5.74 6.89
C GLY A 34 0.99 -6.64 7.79
N SER A 35 1.63 -7.51 8.58
CA SER A 35 0.92 -8.42 9.49
C SER A 35 0.22 -7.66 10.62
N VAL A 36 0.88 -6.64 11.18
CA VAL A 36 0.27 -5.77 12.21
C VAL A 36 -0.95 -5.06 11.64
N GLN A 37 -0.82 -4.45 10.46
CA GLN A 37 -1.93 -3.71 9.84
C GLN A 37 -3.11 -4.63 9.49
N LEU A 38 -2.85 -5.82 8.96
CA LEU A 38 -3.88 -6.83 8.68
C LEU A 38 -4.59 -7.30 9.95
N SER A 39 -3.83 -7.57 11.01
CA SER A 39 -4.38 -7.99 12.30
C SER A 39 -5.27 -6.90 12.89
N LEU A 40 -4.82 -5.64 12.88
CA LEU A 40 -5.62 -4.51 13.36
C LEU A 40 -6.92 -4.34 12.57
N ALA A 41 -6.87 -4.42 11.24
CA ALA A 41 -8.06 -4.31 10.40
C ALA A 41 -9.06 -5.44 10.70
N ALA A 42 -8.58 -6.68 10.82
CA ALA A 42 -9.41 -7.84 11.14
C ALA A 42 -10.04 -7.71 12.54
N THR A 43 -9.26 -7.31 13.55
CA THR A 43 -9.77 -7.06 14.90
C THR A 43 -10.79 -5.93 14.92
N ALA A 44 -10.57 -4.84 14.19
CA ALA A 44 -11.50 -3.72 14.13
C ALA A 44 -12.84 -4.12 13.47
N TRP A 45 -12.81 -4.90 12.37
CA TRP A 45 -14.04 -5.44 11.79
C TRP A 45 -14.73 -6.44 12.71
N ALA A 46 -13.98 -7.31 13.40
CA ALA A 46 -14.56 -8.25 14.36
C ALA A 46 -15.21 -7.53 15.55
N ASP A 47 -14.58 -6.49 16.08
CA ASP A 47 -15.12 -5.63 17.14
C ASP A 47 -16.40 -4.92 16.67
N LEU A 48 -16.37 -4.31 15.48
CA LEU A 48 -17.53 -3.63 14.88
C LEU A 48 -18.72 -4.58 14.62
N ALA A 49 -18.44 -5.82 14.22
CA ALA A 49 -19.45 -6.84 14.00
C ALA A 49 -20.09 -7.29 15.33
N ARG A 50 -19.29 -7.45 16.39
CA ARG A 50 -19.74 -7.94 17.71
C ARG A 50 -20.43 -6.88 18.57
N ARG A 51 -20.01 -5.62 18.51
CA ARG A 51 -20.60 -4.56 19.34
C ARG A 51 -22.04 -4.26 18.93
N PRO A 52 -22.98 -4.07 19.87
CA PRO A 52 -24.32 -3.59 19.53
C PRO A 52 -24.25 -2.19 18.92
N ALA A 53 -25.20 -1.88 18.01
CA ALA A 53 -25.14 -0.65 17.22
C ALA A 53 -25.26 0.62 18.08
N GLU A 54 -25.95 0.54 19.23
CA GLU A 54 -26.06 1.68 20.17
C GLU A 54 -24.71 2.09 20.79
N GLN A 55 -23.71 1.20 20.77
CA GLN A 55 -22.36 1.46 21.31
C GLN A 55 -21.36 1.92 20.23
N VAL A 56 -21.80 2.05 18.98
CA VAL A 56 -20.98 2.48 17.86
C VAL A 56 -21.41 3.90 17.48
N ASN A 57 -20.46 4.83 17.43
CA ASN A 57 -20.73 6.21 17.06
C ASN A 57 -21.09 6.31 15.57
N GLY A 58 -22.39 6.28 15.26
CA GLY A 58 -22.89 6.35 13.89
C GLY A 58 -23.05 4.99 13.20
N PRO A 59 -23.38 4.96 11.90
CA PRO A 59 -23.73 3.72 11.21
C PRO A 59 -22.53 2.78 11.08
N LYS A 60 -22.71 1.51 11.46
CA LYS A 60 -21.67 0.47 11.33
C LYS A 60 -21.12 0.35 9.90
N GLY A 61 -21.99 0.52 8.90
CA GLY A 61 -21.57 0.48 7.48
C GLY A 61 -20.52 1.53 7.14
N VAL A 62 -20.62 2.73 7.71
CA VAL A 62 -19.63 3.80 7.49
C VAL A 62 -18.28 3.40 8.06
N TRP A 63 -18.25 2.87 9.29
CA TRP A 63 -17.01 2.40 9.92
C TRP A 63 -16.38 1.22 9.17
N ALA A 64 -17.19 0.28 8.66
CA ALA A 64 -16.68 -0.83 7.86
C ALA A 64 -15.97 -0.32 6.59
N VAL A 65 -16.56 0.67 5.91
CA VAL A 65 -15.97 1.34 4.75
C VAL A 65 -14.71 2.12 5.12
N VAL A 66 -14.70 2.86 6.23
CA VAL A 66 -13.52 3.62 6.70
C VAL A 66 -12.34 2.69 6.96
N ILE A 67 -12.56 1.59 7.68
CA ILE A 67 -11.52 0.57 7.95
C ILE A 67 -11.01 -0.01 6.61
N GLY A 68 -11.93 -0.33 5.69
CA GLY A 68 -11.57 -0.86 4.36
C GLY A 68 -10.78 0.14 3.50
N LEU A 69 -11.20 1.40 3.44
CA LEU A 69 -10.55 2.43 2.63
C LEU A 69 -9.18 2.83 3.19
N ASN A 70 -9.01 2.84 4.52
CA ASN A 70 -7.69 3.03 5.14
C ASN A 70 -6.69 1.96 4.67
N PHE A 71 -7.16 0.74 4.43
CA PHE A 71 -6.35 -0.35 3.92
C PHE A 71 -6.16 -0.30 2.39
N LEU A 72 -7.25 -0.09 1.64
CA LEU A 72 -7.25 -0.11 0.17
C LEU A 72 -6.53 1.10 -0.46
N GLY A 73 -6.62 2.28 0.15
CA GLY A 73 -6.03 3.52 -0.40
C GLY A 73 -4.52 3.40 -0.64
N PRO A 74 -3.73 3.06 0.39
CA PRO A 74 -2.29 2.84 0.24
C PRO A 74 -1.96 1.72 -0.74
N ILE A 75 -2.69 0.59 -0.71
CA ILE A 75 -2.48 -0.52 -1.65
C ILE A 75 -2.66 -0.06 -3.09
N LEU A 76 -3.74 0.67 -3.37
CA LEU A 76 -4.03 1.17 -4.71
C LEU A 76 -2.99 2.21 -5.15
N TYR A 77 -2.53 3.06 -4.23
CA TYR A 77 -1.45 4.00 -4.49
C TYR A 77 -0.13 3.28 -4.82
N PHE A 78 0.28 2.28 -4.04
CA PHE A 78 1.51 1.54 -4.32
C PHE A 78 1.39 0.63 -5.57
N ALA A 79 0.21 0.10 -5.87
CA ALA A 79 -0.03 -0.73 -7.04
C ALA A 79 -0.16 0.07 -8.35
N ARG A 80 -0.78 1.25 -8.31
CA ARG A 80 -1.18 2.01 -9.51
C ARG A 80 -0.74 3.47 -9.52
N GLY A 81 -0.65 4.10 -8.35
CA GLY A 81 -0.28 5.53 -8.19
C GLY A 81 1.22 5.79 -8.18
N ARG A 82 2.04 4.81 -7.77
CA ARG A 82 3.49 4.95 -7.71
C ARG A 82 4.09 4.83 -9.11
N ARG A 83 4.38 5.97 -9.74
CA ARG A 83 5.31 6.02 -10.88
C ARG A 83 6.73 5.73 -10.37
N ARG A 84 7.49 4.93 -11.14
CA ARG A 84 8.90 4.65 -10.87
C ARG A 84 9.79 5.83 -11.19
#